data_AF-A0A936U3I2-F1
#
_entry.id   AF-A0A936U3I2-F1
#
_cell.length_a   1.000
_cell.length_b   1.000
_cell.length_c   1.000
_cell.angle_alpha   90.00
_cell.angle_beta   90.00
_cell.angle_gamma   90.00
#
_symmetry.space_group_name_H-M   'P 1'
#
loop_
_entity.id
_entity.type
_entity.pdbx_description
1 polymer ?
#
loop_
_entity_poly.entity_id
_entity_poly.type
_entity_poly.pdbx_seq_one_letter_code
_entity_poly.pdbx_strand_id
1 'polypeptide(L)'
;MVSAQPPRRVALMGGDGRNAERLAGLGEITVFQSPQDGGNGELRRLLSALRTGVIDLVVILTRWNSHSATKQVRKLCKQLKIPVQVVR
;
A
#
# COMPACT_ATOMS: atom_id res chain seq x y z
N MET A 1 6.48 -27.86 15.92
CA MET A 1 6.53 -27.33 14.54
C MET A 1 6.14 -25.87 14.59
N VAL A 2 7.11 -24.95 14.47
CA VAL A 2 6.79 -23.52 14.40
C VAL A 2 6.30 -23.26 12.98
N SER A 3 4.99 -23.09 12.82
CA SER A 3 4.44 -22.63 11.54
C SER A 3 4.88 -21.18 11.39
N ALA A 4 5.95 -20.95 10.61
CA ALA A 4 6.34 -19.61 10.24
C ALA A 4 5.22 -19.06 9.36
N GLN A 5 4.34 -18.23 9.93
CA GLN A 5 3.38 -17.51 9.11
C GLN A 5 4.15 -16.72 8.06
N PRO A 6 3.73 -16.78 6.78
CA PRO A 6 4.38 -15.96 5.76
C PRO A 6 4.31 -14.49 6.19
N PRO A 7 5.37 -13.70 5.92
CA PRO A 7 5.37 -12.29 6.25
C PRO A 7 4.16 -11.63 5.57
N ARG A 8 3.47 -10.74 6.29
CA ARG A 8 2.37 -9.97 5.72
C ARG A 8 2.89 -9.18 4.52
N ARG A 9 2.18 -9.22 3.40
CA ARG A 9 2.53 -8.46 2.20
C ARG A 9 1.91 -7.08 2.29
N VAL A 10 2.73 -6.07 2.50
CA VAL A 10 2.30 -4.70 2.80
C VAL A 10 2.54 -3.80 1.60
N ALA A 11 1.49 -3.15 1.10
CA ALA A 11 1.62 -2.08 0.12
C ALA A 11 1.79 -0.74 0.84
N LEU A 12 2.89 -0.04 0.60
CA LEU A 12 3.09 1.35 1.03
C LEU A 12 2.78 2.29 -0.12
N MET A 13 1.73 3.09 0.00
CA MET A 13 1.32 4.08 -0.99
C MET A 13 1.79 5.49 -0.58
N GLY A 14 2.58 6.11 -1.45
CA GLY A 14 2.98 7.52 -1.34
C GLY A 14 4.45 7.73 -0.96
N GLY A 15 4.94 8.92 -1.29
CA GLY A 15 6.33 9.32 -1.12
C GLY A 15 7.29 8.58 -2.05
N ASP A 16 8.57 8.66 -1.72
CA ASP A 16 9.71 8.13 -2.48
C ASP A 16 10.27 6.81 -1.92
N GLY A 17 9.56 6.17 -0.98
CA GLY A 17 9.96 4.91 -0.37
C GLY A 17 10.83 5.02 0.88
N ARG A 18 11.29 6.21 1.29
CA ARG A 18 12.10 6.39 2.51
C ARG A 18 11.42 5.97 3.82
N ASN A 19 10.08 5.83 3.81
CA ASN A 19 9.34 5.34 4.97
C ASN A 19 9.21 3.82 5.02
N ALA A 20 9.69 3.09 4.01
CA ALA A 20 9.62 1.63 3.99
C ALA A 20 10.39 1.01 5.17
N GLU A 21 11.61 1.49 5.44
CA GLU A 21 12.42 0.97 6.56
C GLU A 21 11.72 1.13 7.92
N ARG A 22 11.06 2.28 8.13
CA ARG A 22 10.30 2.54 9.38
C ARG A 22 9.11 1.62 9.56
N LEU A 23 8.59 1.07 8.46
CA LEU A 23 7.41 0.22 8.45
C LEU A 23 7.78 -1.27 8.32
N ALA A 24 9.07 -1.61 8.21
CA ALA A 24 9.53 -2.98 7.94
C ALA A 24 9.00 -4.02 8.96
N GLY A 25 8.71 -3.60 10.20
CA GLY A 25 8.07 -4.44 11.21
C GLY A 25 6.63 -4.87 10.89
N LEU A 26 5.99 -4.28 9.88
CA LEU A 26 4.63 -4.66 9.43
C LEU A 26 4.64 -5.87 8.50
N GLY A 27 5.77 -6.19 7.86
CA GLY A 27 5.91 -7.30 6.91
C GLY A 27 6.76 -6.94 5.69
N GLU A 28 6.59 -7.70 4.61
CA GLU A 28 7.27 -7.48 3.34
C GLU A 28 6.65 -6.26 2.62
N ILE A 29 7.42 -5.18 2.50
CA ILE A 29 6.91 -3.91 1.96
C ILE A 29 7.16 -3.82 0.46
N THR A 30 6.11 -3.59 -0.30
CA THR A 30 6.17 -3.10 -1.68
C THR A 30 5.77 -1.63 -1.71
N VAL A 31 6.68 -0.77 -2.18
CA VAL A 31 6.42 0.67 -2.31
C VAL A 31 5.73 0.96 -3.64
N PHE A 32 4.66 1.74 -3.58
CA PHE A 32 3.97 2.32 -4.71
C PHE A 32 4.06 3.84 -4.60
N GLN A 33 4.78 4.47 -5.52
CA GLN A 33 5.02 5.90 -5.44
C GLN A 33 3.72 6.71 -5.57
N SER A 34 3.76 7.95 -5.09
CA SER A 34 2.63 8.85 -5.27
C SER A 34 2.39 9.16 -6.75
N PRO A 35 1.17 9.61 -7.12
CA PRO A 35 0.92 10.13 -8.47
C PRO A 35 1.80 11.33 -8.85
N GLN A 36 2.33 12.08 -7.87
CA GLN A 36 3.21 13.23 -8.10
C GLN A 36 4.64 12.80 -8.42
N ASP A 37 5.10 11.68 -7.84
CA ASP A 37 6.48 11.19 -7.99
C ASP A 37 6.62 10.14 -9.11
N GLY A 38 5.67 9.20 -9.21
CA GLY A 38 5.69 8.07 -10.15
C GLY A 38 4.57 8.09 -11.20
N GLY A 39 3.76 9.15 -11.22
CA GLY A 39 2.62 9.28 -12.14
C GLY A 39 1.48 8.29 -11.88
N ASN A 40 0.54 8.23 -12.82
CA ASN A 40 -0.65 7.35 -12.72
C ASN A 40 -0.33 5.86 -12.95
N GLY A 41 0.91 5.50 -13.27
CA GLY A 41 1.34 4.11 -13.47
C GLY A 41 1.35 3.31 -12.17
N GLU A 42 1.91 3.91 -11.13
CA GLU A 42 2.06 3.26 -9.81
C GLU A 42 0.72 3.04 -9.11
N LEU A 43 -0.21 4.00 -9.23
CA LEU A 43 -1.59 3.81 -8.79
C LEU A 43 -2.25 2.62 -9.51
N ARG A 44 -2.08 2.51 -10.84
CA ARG A 44 -2.63 1.37 -11.60
C ARG A 44 -2.02 0.04 -11.17
N ARG A 45 -0.70 0.02 -10.92
CA ARG A 45 0.02 -1.16 -10.41
C ARG A 45 -0.49 -1.58 -9.03
N LEU A 46 -0.69 -0.63 -8.11
CA LEU A 46 -1.27 -0.89 -6.80
C LEU A 46 -2.69 -1.48 -6.92
N LEU A 47 -3.54 -0.87 -7.74
CA LEU A 47 -4.91 -1.37 -7.95
C LEU A 47 -4.93 -2.76 -8.59
N SER A 48 -3.96 -3.09 -9.44
CA SER A 48 -3.79 -4.43 -10.00
C SER A 48 -3.36 -5.43 -8.92
N ALA A 49 -2.34 -5.11 -8.13
CA ALA A 49 -1.84 -5.96 -7.04
C ALA A 49 -2.92 -6.25 -5.97
N LEU A 50 -3.77 -5.26 -5.66
CA LEU A 50 -4.90 -5.47 -4.75
C LEU A 50 -5.90 -6.50 -5.32
N ARG A 51 -6.20 -6.41 -6.61
CA ARG A 51 -7.15 -7.34 -7.27
C ARG A 51 -6.60 -8.75 -7.40
N THR A 52 -5.29 -8.92 -7.52
CA THR A 52 -4.66 -10.25 -7.59
C THR A 52 -4.48 -10.91 -6.22
N GLY A 53 -4.81 -10.22 -5.12
CA GLY A 53 -4.72 -10.78 -3.77
C GLY A 53 -3.29 -10.96 -3.26
N VAL A 54 -2.32 -10.23 -3.82
CA VAL A 54 -0.91 -10.27 -3.38
C VAL A 54 -0.61 -9.31 -2.24
N ILE A 55 -1.59 -8.54 -1.78
CA ILE A 55 -1.45 -7.54 -0.70
C ILE A 55 -2.41 -7.88 0.45
N ASP A 56 -1.87 -7.94 1.66
CA ASP A 56 -2.60 -8.24 2.90
C ASP A 56 -2.91 -6.97 3.71
N LEU A 57 -2.16 -5.90 3.50
CA LEU A 57 -2.30 -4.62 4.19
C LEU A 57 -1.90 -3.47 3.27
N VAL A 58 -2.66 -2.37 3.31
CA VAL A 58 -2.26 -1.12 2.65
C VAL A 58 -1.96 -0.05 3.69
N VAL A 59 -0.80 0.59 3.58
CA VAL A 59 -0.40 1.78 4.34
C VAL A 59 -0.40 2.98 3.41
N ILE A 60 -1.14 4.04 3.75
CA ILE A 60 -1.24 5.25 2.94
C ILE A 60 -0.55 6.41 3.66
N LEU A 61 0.49 6.98 3.03
CA LEU A 61 1.11 8.22 3.49
C LEU A 61 0.32 9.42 2.95
N THR A 62 -0.48 10.06 3.79
CA THR A 62 -1.44 11.07 3.34
C THR A 62 -0.81 12.37 2.83
N ARG A 63 0.34 12.78 3.39
CA ARG A 63 1.05 13.99 2.98
C ARG A 63 1.48 13.99 1.51
N TRP A 64 1.67 12.81 0.94
CA TRP A 64 2.27 12.64 -0.38
C TRP A 64 1.25 12.16 -1.42
N ASN A 65 -0.04 12.07 -1.09
CA ASN A 65 -1.04 11.50 -1.99
C ASN A 65 -2.16 12.49 -2.27
N SER A 66 -2.66 12.46 -3.51
CA SER A 66 -3.87 13.20 -3.86
C SER A 66 -5.11 12.61 -3.15
N HIS A 67 -6.10 13.47 -2.90
CA HIS A 67 -7.37 13.05 -2.34
C HIS A 67 -8.10 12.03 -3.22
N SER A 68 -7.99 12.15 -4.55
CA SER A 68 -8.61 11.23 -5.50
C SER A 68 -7.99 9.83 -5.44
N ALA A 69 -6.65 9.74 -5.48
CA ALA A 69 -5.95 8.46 -5.40
C ALA A 69 -6.22 7.75 -4.06
N THR A 70 -6.16 8.51 -2.96
CA THR A 70 -6.47 7.98 -1.62
C THR A 70 -7.89 7.43 -1.53
N LYS A 71 -8.89 8.16 -2.06
CA LYS A 71 -10.29 7.69 -2.07
C LYS A 71 -10.44 6.42 -2.91
N GLN A 72 -9.80 6.35 -4.07
CA GLN A 72 -9.87 5.21 -4.97
C GLN A 72 -9.31 3.93 -4.33
N VAL A 73 -8.12 4.01 -3.72
CA VAL A 73 -7.49 2.88 -3.04
C VAL A 73 -8.32 2.43 -1.84
N ARG A 74 -8.79 3.36 -1.00
CA ARG A 74 -9.64 3.02 0.15
C ARG A 74 -10.94 2.33 -0.26
N LYS A 75 -11.58 2.80 -1.34
CA LYS A 75 -12.81 2.19 -1.88
C LYS A 75 -12.55 0.75 -2.30
N LEU A 76 -11.47 0.48 -3.05
CA LEU A 76 -11.12 -0.86 -3.49
C LEU A 76 -10.77 -1.78 -2.31
N CYS A 77 -9.94 -1.31 -1.37
CA CYS A 77 -9.58 -2.10 -0.18
C CYS A 77 -10.82 -2.48 0.64
N LYS A 78 -11.79 -1.56 0.79
CA LYS A 78 -13.07 -1.86 1.44
C LYS A 78 -13.85 -2.96 0.73
N GLN A 79 -13.89 -2.95 -0.61
CA GLN A 79 -14.55 -4.00 -1.40
C GLN A 79 -13.86 -5.35 -1.24
N LEU A 80 -12.53 -5.36 -1.17
CA LEU A 80 -11.72 -6.56 -1.04
C LEU A 80 -11.50 -7.01 0.41
N LYS A 81 -12.06 -6.29 1.39
CA LYS A 81 -11.87 -6.52 2.84
C LYS A 81 -10.38 -6.49 3.26
N ILE A 82 -9.56 -5.71 2.56
CA ILE A 82 -8.16 -5.51 2.88
C ILE A 82 -8.05 -4.36 3.89
N PRO A 83 -7.37 -4.54 5.04
CA PRO A 83 -7.17 -3.48 6.02
C PRO A 83 -6.34 -2.33 5.43
N VAL A 84 -6.67 -1.10 5.85
CA VAL A 84 -5.95 0.11 5.45
C VAL A 84 -5.50 0.87 6.70
N GLN A 85 -4.21 1.18 6.78
CA GLN A 85 -3.64 2.09 7.77
C GLN A 85 -3.29 3.42 7.10
N VAL A 86 -3.61 4.50 7.78
CA VAL A 86 -3.36 5.86 7.30
C VAL A 86 -2.31 6.49 8.19
N VAL A 87 -1.20 6.90 7.61
CA VAL A 87 -0.08 7.54 8.30
C VAL A 87 0.06 8.97 7.79
N ARG A 88 0.38 9.89 8.69
CA ARG A 88 0.50 11.32 8.41
C ARG A 88 1.96 11.74 8.34
#